data_AF-A0A386B1W6-F1
#
_entry.id   AF-A0A386B1W6-F1
#
_cell.length_a   1.000
_cell.length_b   1.000
_cell.length_c   1.000
_cell.angle_alpha   90.00
_cell.angle_beta   90.00
_cell.angle_gamma   90.00
#
_symmetry.space_group_name_H-M   'P 1'
#
loop_
_entity.id
_entity.type
_entity.pdbx_description
1 polymer ?
#
loop_
_entity_poly.entity_id
_entity_poly.type
_entity_poly.pdbx_seq_one_letter_code
_entity_poly.pdbx_strand_id
1 'polypeptide(L)'
;MMQAIVARKNPQRLHVKQSMQKNENYEWVVGFIDGDGFLDLQRTKSHNNFYSKPILSITQKELRILYKVRQIFKVGRISKRSDGYYHYRIQSKKIFQNY
;
A
#
# COMPACT_ATOMS: atom_id res chain seq x y z
N MET A 1 -39.25 -9.76 32.11
CA MET A 1 -38.87 -10.87 31.22
C MET A 1 -38.72 -10.34 29.80
N MET A 2 -37.49 -10.13 29.32
CA MET A 2 -37.22 -9.76 27.91
C MET A 2 -36.82 -11.02 27.15
N GLN A 3 -37.49 -11.30 26.03
CA GLN A 3 -37.19 -12.43 25.17
C GLN A 3 -35.91 -12.17 24.37
N ALA A 4 -35.01 -13.15 24.36
CA ALA A 4 -33.79 -13.12 23.55
C ALA A 4 -34.13 -13.35 22.07
N ILE A 5 -33.65 -12.47 21.19
CA ILE A 5 -33.69 -12.67 19.74
C ILE A 5 -32.66 -13.76 19.41
N VAL A 6 -33.14 -14.99 19.22
CA VAL A 6 -32.30 -16.09 18.74
C VAL A 6 -32.08 -15.89 17.24
N ALA A 7 -30.89 -15.39 16.88
CA ALA A 7 -30.43 -15.32 15.50
C ALA A 7 -30.39 -16.75 14.92
N ARG A 8 -31.29 -17.06 13.98
CA ARG A 8 -31.31 -18.36 13.28
C ARG A 8 -30.05 -18.48 12.44
N LYS A 9 -29.19 -19.47 12.74
CA LYS A 9 -28.05 -19.85 11.89
C LYS A 9 -28.59 -20.29 10.53
N ASN A 10 -28.26 -19.54 9.47
CA ASN A 10 -28.57 -19.91 8.09
C ASN A 10 -27.74 -21.15 7.69
N PRO A 11 -28.37 -22.31 7.40
CA PRO A 11 -27.66 -23.56 7.09
C PRO A 11 -26.94 -23.54 5.73
N GLN A 12 -27.22 -22.55 4.88
CA GLN A 12 -26.53 -22.37 3.58
C GLN A 12 -25.26 -21.53 3.68
N ARG A 13 -24.90 -21.02 4.85
CA ARG A 13 -23.59 -20.39 5.05
C ARG A 13 -22.57 -21.53 5.09
N LEU A 14 -21.95 -21.80 3.95
CA LEU A 14 -20.84 -22.74 3.80
C LEU A 14 -19.91 -22.60 5.01
N HIS A 15 -19.53 -23.74 5.60
CA HIS A 15 -18.45 -23.83 6.58
C HIS A 15 -17.15 -23.40 5.89
N VAL A 16 -16.99 -22.09 5.68
CA VAL A 16 -15.71 -21.49 5.35
C VAL A 16 -14.88 -21.74 6.59
N LYS A 17 -14.01 -22.75 6.53
CA LYS A 17 -12.96 -22.94 7.52
C LYS A 17 -12.34 -21.56 7.74
N GLN A 18 -12.43 -21.04 8.96
CA GLN A 18 -11.76 -19.81 9.40
C GLN A 18 -10.25 -20.07 9.42
N SER A 19 -9.66 -20.29 8.25
CA SER A 19 -8.24 -20.58 8.09
C SER A 19 -7.70 -19.91 6.84
N MET A 20 -8.02 -18.62 6.68
CA MET A 20 -7.19 -17.64 5.98
C MET A 20 -7.51 -16.27 6.58
N GLN A 21 -6.81 -15.87 7.65
CA GLN A 21 -6.54 -14.43 7.84
C GLN A 21 -5.60 -14.04 6.70
N LYS A 22 -6.15 -13.95 5.50
CA LYS A 22 -5.45 -13.53 4.30
C LYS A 22 -5.13 -12.06 4.48
N ASN A 23 -3.95 -11.67 4.03
CA ASN A 23 -3.36 -10.37 4.30
C ASN A 23 -4.05 -9.28 3.45
N GLU A 24 -5.35 -9.04 3.67
CA GLU A 24 -6.24 -8.20 2.84
C GLU A 24 -5.63 -6.81 2.56
N ASN A 25 -4.89 -6.27 3.52
CA ASN A 25 -4.15 -5.02 3.36
C ASN A 25 -3.06 -5.08 2.28
N TYR A 26 -2.30 -6.18 2.21
CA TYR A 26 -1.27 -6.34 1.19
C TYR A 26 -1.86 -6.68 -0.17
N GLU A 27 -2.90 -7.50 -0.23
CA GLU A 27 -3.60 -7.77 -1.49
C GLU A 27 -4.18 -6.46 -2.07
N TRP A 28 -4.79 -5.65 -1.21
CA TRP A 28 -5.28 -4.32 -1.58
C TRP A 28 -4.16 -3.38 -2.03
N VAL A 29 -3.03 -3.30 -1.30
CA VAL A 29 -1.94 -2.38 -1.65
C VAL A 29 -1.24 -2.79 -2.94
N VAL A 30 -1.10 -4.09 -3.20
CA VAL A 30 -0.53 -4.62 -4.44
C VAL A 30 -1.42 -4.24 -5.63
N GLY A 31 -2.73 -4.50 -5.54
CA GLY A 31 -3.67 -4.10 -6.60
C GLY A 31 -3.71 -2.58 -6.81
N PHE A 32 -3.57 -1.81 -5.73
CA PHE A 32 -3.51 -0.35 -5.84
C PHE A 32 -2.22 0.14 -6.52
N ILE A 33 -1.08 -0.49 -6.25
CA ILE A 33 0.19 -0.18 -6.92
C ILE A 33 0.16 -0.62 -8.39
N ASP A 34 -0.48 -1.74 -8.71
CA ASP A 34 -0.59 -2.21 -10.09
C ASP A 34 -1.43 -1.25 -10.95
N GLY A 35 -2.44 -0.60 -10.37
CA GLY A 35 -3.27 0.39 -11.05
C GLY A 35 -2.66 1.80 -11.14
N ASP A 36 -2.21 2.36 -10.00
CA ASP A 36 -1.82 3.77 -9.86
C ASP A 36 -0.33 3.96 -9.48
N GLY A 37 0.41 2.86 -9.32
CA GLY A 37 1.81 2.88 -8.92
C GLY A 37 2.77 3.11 -10.07
N PHE A 38 3.97 3.50 -9.71
CA PHE A 38 5.10 3.70 -10.60
C PHE A 38 6.33 3.07 -9.98
N LEU A 39 6.94 2.10 -10.67
CA LEU A 39 8.16 1.42 -10.27
C LEU A 39 9.22 1.63 -11.35
N ASP A 40 10.37 2.16 -10.98
CA ASP A 40 11.45 2.44 -11.93
C ASP A 40 12.84 2.43 -11.25
N LEU A 41 13.90 2.44 -12.06
CA LEU A 41 15.27 2.69 -11.66
C LEU A 41 15.68 4.09 -12.09
N GLN A 42 15.50 5.06 -11.19
CA GLN A 42 15.86 6.44 -11.46
C GLN A 42 17.38 6.59 -11.54
N ARG A 43 17.89 6.95 -12.72
CA ARG A 43 19.29 7.33 -12.91
C ARG A 43 19.52 8.71 -12.32
N THR A 44 20.44 8.79 -11.36
CA THR A 44 20.84 10.04 -10.71
C THR A 44 22.33 10.28 -10.95
N LYS A 45 22.71 11.54 -11.13
CA LYS A 45 24.11 11.96 -11.27
C LYS A 45 24.56 12.58 -9.94
N SER A 46 25.68 12.10 -9.40
CA SER A 46 26.39 12.77 -8.32
C SER A 46 27.83 12.98 -8.76
N HIS A 47 28.23 14.24 -8.85
CA HIS A 47 29.52 14.65 -9.39
C HIS A 47 29.74 14.03 -10.80
N ASN A 48 30.80 13.25 -10.99
CA ASN A 48 31.12 12.57 -12.25
C ASN A 48 30.56 11.15 -12.36
N ASN A 49 29.83 10.67 -11.35
CA ASN A 49 29.33 9.31 -11.31
C ASN A 49 27.81 9.25 -11.54
N PHE A 50 27.37 8.22 -12.26
CA PHE A 50 25.96 7.88 -12.37
C PHE A 50 25.64 6.71 -11.45
N TYR A 51 24.51 6.80 -10.74
CA TYR A 51 23.99 5.71 -9.93
C TYR A 51 22.50 5.56 -10.20
N SER A 52 22.03 4.31 -10.19
CA SER A 52 20.62 3.99 -10.30
C SER A 52 20.03 3.80 -8.91
N LYS A 53 18.87 4.40 -8.67
CA LYS A 53 18.13 4.32 -7.42
C LYS A 53 16.74 3.75 -7.70
N PRO A 54 16.34 2.62 -7.08
CA PRO A 54 14.99 2.14 -7.22
C PRO A 54 14.00 3.16 -6.63
N ILE A 55 12.90 3.36 -7.33
CA ILE A 55 11.79 4.19 -6.89
C ILE A 55 10.50 3.42 -7.03
N LEU A 56 9.75 3.33 -5.93
CA LEU A 56 8.32 3.06 -5.95
C LEU A 56 7.63 4.38 -5.60
N SER A 57 6.68 4.80 -6.42
CA SER A 57 5.88 6.00 -6.15
C SER A 57 4.42 5.82 -6.51
N ILE A 58 3.56 6.53 -5.80
CA ILE A 58 2.13 6.61 -6.08
C ILE A 58 1.74 8.09 -6.03
N THR A 59 1.06 8.57 -7.06
CA THR A 59 0.56 9.95 -7.14
C THR A 59 -0.94 9.93 -6.93
N GLN A 60 -1.44 10.65 -5.93
CA GLN A 60 -2.88 10.68 -5.68
C GLN A 60 -3.32 12.03 -5.11
N LYS A 61 -4.53 12.47 -5.46
CA LYS A 61 -5.15 13.69 -4.92
C LYS A 61 -5.68 13.44 -3.51
N GLU A 62 -6.23 12.25 -3.27
CA GLU A 62 -6.74 11.84 -1.96
C GLU A 62 -5.60 11.40 -1.03
N LEU A 63 -5.28 12.28 -0.08
CA LEU A 63 -4.17 12.09 0.85
C LEU A 63 -4.39 10.93 1.83
N ARG A 64 -5.63 10.61 2.20
CA ARG A 64 -5.95 9.52 3.14
C ARG A 64 -5.50 8.16 2.59
N ILE A 65 -5.63 7.95 1.29
CA ILE A 65 -5.19 6.71 0.61
C ILE A 65 -3.68 6.54 0.75
N LEU A 66 -2.91 7.61 0.53
CA LEU A 66 -1.45 7.57 0.67
C LEU A 66 -1.03 7.28 2.12
N TYR A 67 -1.75 7.80 3.11
CA TYR A 67 -1.51 7.43 4.51
C TYR A 67 -1.84 5.97 4.81
N LYS A 68 -2.90 5.40 4.23
CA LYS A 68 -3.20 3.96 4.33
C LYS A 68 -2.07 3.12 3.76
N VAL A 69 -1.57 3.44 2.56
CA VAL A 69 -0.40 2.77 1.96
C VAL A 69 0.82 2.85 2.89
N ARG A 70 1.12 4.04 3.42
CA ARG A 70 2.23 4.25 4.36
C ARG A 70 2.07 3.43 5.65
N GLN A 71 0.86 3.28 6.18
CA GLN A 71 0.60 2.46 7.36
C GLN A 71 0.85 0.98 7.10
N ILE A 72 0.51 0.49 5.90
CA ILE A 72 0.73 -0.90 5.49
C ILE A 72 2.24 -1.18 5.36
N PHE A 73 2.98 -0.34 4.62
CA PHE A 73 4.41 -0.56 4.38
C PHE A 73 5.32 -0.09 5.53
N LYS A 74 4.85 0.80 6.41
CA LYS A 74 5.62 1.41 7.51
C LYS A 74 6.88 2.16 7.08
N VAL A 75 7.06 2.39 5.79
CA VAL A 75 8.17 3.12 5.17
C VAL A 75 7.66 4.13 4.15
N GLY A 76 8.57 4.89 3.55
CA GLY A 76 8.27 5.87 2.52
C GLY A 76 7.86 7.24 3.07
N ARG A 77 7.87 8.23 2.18
CA ARG A 77 7.58 9.64 2.48
C ARG A 77 6.43 10.14 1.63
N ILE A 78 5.56 10.94 2.23
CA ILE A 78 4.52 11.68 1.51
C ILE A 78 4.97 13.14 1.33
N SER A 79 4.79 13.71 0.15
CA SER A 79 5.10 15.11 -0.16
C SER A 79 4.04 15.73 -1.08
N LYS A 80 3.65 16.97 -0.81
CA LYS A 80 2.73 17.74 -1.67
C LYS A 80 3.44 18.20 -2.95
N ARG A 81 2.73 18.20 -4.08
CA ARG A 81 3.17 18.73 -5.36
C ARG A 81 2.61 20.13 -5.60
N SER A 82 3.18 20.83 -6.57
CA SER A 82 2.71 22.14 -7.03
C SER A 82 1.33 22.08 -7.72
N ASP A 83 0.97 20.97 -8.35
CA ASP A 83 -0.30 20.76 -9.06
C ASP A 83 -1.49 20.35 -8.14
N GLY A 84 -1.28 20.39 -6.82
CA GLY A 84 -2.32 20.02 -5.85
C GLY A 84 -2.46 18.53 -5.57
N TYR A 85 -1.65 17.67 -6.21
CA TYR A 85 -1.57 16.25 -5.90
C TYR A 85 -0.53 15.97 -4.79
N TYR A 86 -0.51 14.73 -4.31
CA TYR A 86 0.47 14.24 -3.34
C TYR A 86 1.23 13.04 -3.91
N HIS A 87 2.48 12.93 -3.52
CA HIS A 87 3.36 11.81 -3.82
C HIS A 87 3.60 10.98 -2.58
N TYR A 88 3.36 9.68 -2.63
CA TYR A 88 4.00 8.71 -1.74
C TYR A 88 5.21 8.13 -2.46
N ARG A 89 6.40 8.11 -1.84
CA ARG A 89 7.62 7.56 -2.45
C ARG A 89 8.46 6.73 -1.49
N ILE A 90 8.96 5.61 -1.98
CA ILE A 90 10.04 4.82 -1.39
C ILE A 90 11.19 4.85 -2.37
N GLN A 91 12.37 5.32 -1.93
CA GLN A 91 13.55 5.39 -2.79
C GLN A 91 14.83 4.86 -2.13
N SER A 92 14.80 4.54 -0.83
CA SER A 92 16.02 4.17 -0.12
C SER A 92 16.55 2.82 -0.62
N LYS A 93 17.75 2.80 -1.21
CA LYS A 93 18.40 1.56 -1.68
C LYS A 93 18.45 0.50 -0.59
N LYS A 94 18.75 0.88 0.65
CA LYS A 94 18.78 -0.02 1.82
C LYS A 94 17.43 -0.70 2.06
N ILE A 95 16.32 0.01 1.86
CA ILE A 95 14.98 -0.58 2.05
C ILE A 95 14.72 -1.66 1.00
N PHE A 96 15.07 -1.40 -0.27
CA PHE A 96 14.90 -2.37 -1.35
C PHE A 96 15.85 -3.59 -1.28
N GLN A 97 16.93 -3.51 -0.50
CA GLN A 97 17.88 -4.62 -0.33
C GLN A 97 17.56 -5.52 0.86
N ASN A 98 16.74 -5.05 1.80
CA ASN A 98 16.43 -5.76 3.05
C ASN A 98 15.19 -6.67 2.94
N TYR A 99 14.55 -6.71 1.78
CA TYR A 99 13.36 -7.50 1.44
C TYR A 99 13.57 -8.13 0.07
#